data_AF-A0A7X3WD71-F1
#
_entry.id   AF-A0A7X3WD71-F1
#
_cell.length_a   1.000
_cell.length_b   1.000
_cell.length_c   1.000
_cell.angle_alpha   90.00
_cell.angle_beta   90.00
_cell.angle_gamma   90.00
#
_symmetry.space_group_name_H-M   'P 1'
#
loop_
_entity.id
_entity.type
_entity.pdbx_description
1 polymer ?
#
loop_
_entity_poly.entity_id
_entity_poly.type
_entity_poly.pdbx_seq_one_letter_code
_entity_poly.pdbx_strand_id
1 'polypeptide(L)'
;MSENDGPAMDEHAGDHAVEKTLQLDARYYRSVPTDRAGYEEVTLLLPVEKTALIGLHCWNIGCPDGPPTDANYCVGMGWPQPTVEAARIMAEVIRPAMDLARSVGMAVCHVETDWMDRKYPHIESRRSDGPASVHPVRRELFERAHGVDYMERSPLAEMRRAEIVSPVGDEPLVFYSDTLDEFLRGRGIETLIYMGFATDMCLLGAEGGARHMLARGYRCVVIRDGTVGVESPDTFPQRLATNYGLHIFEWTLGHGCTFAQFQQAVKQVQDDRSN
;
A
#
# COMPACT_ATOMS: atom_id res chain seq x y z
N MET A 1 -3.00 -18.38 69.36
CA MET A 1 -2.29 -17.57 68.35
C MET A 1 -1.71 -18.54 67.34
N SER A 2 -2.40 -18.72 66.22
CA SER A 2 -1.84 -19.32 65.01
C SER A 2 -2.75 -18.88 63.87
N GLU A 3 -2.20 -17.97 63.08
CA GLU A 3 -2.87 -17.18 62.07
C GLU A 3 -3.35 -18.00 60.88
N ASN A 4 -4.37 -17.44 60.25
CA ASN A 4 -5.11 -17.91 59.10
C ASN A 4 -4.57 -17.13 57.89
N ASP A 5 -3.79 -17.76 57.01
CA ASP A 5 -3.34 -17.14 55.75
C ASP A 5 -3.88 -17.95 54.58
N GLY A 6 -4.95 -17.43 53.97
CA GLY A 6 -5.40 -17.84 52.64
C GLY A 6 -4.52 -17.21 51.56
N PRO A 7 -4.39 -17.83 50.37
CA PRO A 7 -3.61 -17.26 49.30
C PRO A 7 -4.36 -16.06 48.69
N ALA A 8 -3.65 -14.93 48.62
CA ALA A 8 -4.08 -13.75 47.89
C ALA A 8 -4.20 -14.08 46.39
N MET A 9 -5.39 -13.82 45.83
CA MET A 9 -5.59 -13.82 44.39
C MET A 9 -5.03 -12.52 43.84
N ASP A 10 -4.03 -12.63 42.97
CA ASP A 10 -3.50 -11.54 42.16
C ASP A 10 -4.56 -11.16 41.12
N GLU A 11 -5.34 -10.12 41.41
CA GLU A 11 -6.17 -9.45 40.42
C GLU A 11 -5.24 -8.70 39.46
N HIS A 12 -4.83 -9.36 38.38
CA HIS A 12 -4.41 -8.67 37.17
C HIS A 12 -5.60 -7.89 36.63
N ALA A 13 -5.78 -6.67 37.13
CA ALA A 13 -6.53 -5.63 36.47
C ALA A 13 -5.87 -5.37 35.12
N GLY A 14 -6.33 -6.08 34.09
CA GLY A 14 -6.06 -5.74 32.71
C GLY A 14 -6.55 -4.32 32.49
N ASP A 15 -5.62 -3.43 32.23
CA ASP A 15 -5.90 -2.09 31.73
C ASP A 15 -6.64 -2.29 30.40
N HIS A 16 -7.98 -2.31 30.44
CA HIS A 16 -8.83 -2.37 29.27
C HIS A 16 -8.71 -1.02 28.56
N ALA A 17 -7.60 -0.84 27.83
CA ALA A 17 -7.45 0.27 26.91
C ALA A 17 -8.67 0.24 25.98
N VAL A 18 -9.42 1.34 25.98
CA VAL A 18 -10.58 1.50 25.09
C VAL A 18 -10.11 1.28 23.66
N GLU A 19 -10.67 0.26 23.00
CA GLU A 19 -10.34 -0.13 21.63
C GLU A 19 -10.70 1.03 20.69
N LYS A 20 -9.68 1.71 20.14
CA LYS A 20 -9.88 2.89 19.29
C LYS A 20 -10.44 2.41 17.96
N THR A 21 -11.62 2.87 17.58
CA THR A 21 -12.26 2.42 16.34
C THR A 21 -12.37 3.57 15.36
N LEU A 22 -11.76 3.40 14.19
CA LEU A 22 -11.90 4.29 13.05
C LEU A 22 -13.26 4.07 12.38
N GLN A 23 -14.09 5.11 12.28
CA GLN A 23 -15.32 5.10 11.49
C GLN A 23 -15.03 5.64 10.09
N LEU A 24 -14.74 4.74 9.15
CA LEU A 24 -14.29 5.10 7.81
C LEU A 24 -15.43 5.00 6.80
N ASP A 25 -15.90 6.16 6.33
CA ASP A 25 -16.77 6.21 5.15
C ASP A 25 -16.01 5.74 3.91
N ALA A 26 -16.60 4.78 3.21
CA ALA A 26 -16.05 4.14 2.05
C ALA A 26 -17.17 3.72 1.10
N ARG A 27 -16.78 3.19 -0.06
CA ARG A 27 -17.71 2.63 -1.03
C ARG A 27 -17.20 1.34 -1.63
N TYR A 28 -18.08 0.58 -2.25
CA TYR A 28 -17.74 -0.58 -3.07
C TYR A 28 -18.64 -0.61 -4.30
N TYR A 29 -18.26 -1.36 -5.33
CA TYR A 29 -19.07 -1.52 -6.53
C TYR A 29 -19.93 -2.79 -6.42
N ARG A 30 -21.23 -2.61 -6.20
CA ARG A 30 -22.20 -3.71 -6.20
C ARG A 30 -22.53 -4.09 -7.64
N SER A 31 -22.07 -5.25 -8.09
CA SER A 31 -22.37 -5.78 -9.43
C SER A 31 -23.66 -6.61 -9.52
N VAL A 32 -24.26 -7.00 -8.40
CA VAL A 32 -25.45 -7.87 -8.37
C VAL A 32 -26.63 -7.15 -7.71
N PRO A 33 -27.84 -7.17 -8.31
CA PRO A 33 -28.14 -7.71 -9.64
C PRO A 33 -27.52 -6.86 -10.76
N THR A 34 -27.14 -7.50 -11.86
CA THR A 34 -26.35 -6.89 -12.95
C THR A 34 -27.12 -5.83 -13.74
N ASP A 35 -28.44 -5.83 -13.66
CA ASP A 35 -29.32 -4.81 -14.27
C ASP A 35 -29.50 -3.55 -13.42
N ARG A 36 -28.98 -3.56 -12.18
CA ARG A 36 -29.02 -2.44 -11.23
C ARG A 36 -27.68 -2.33 -10.50
N ALA A 37 -26.57 -2.58 -11.19
CA ALA A 37 -25.24 -2.43 -10.63
C ALA A 37 -24.91 -0.95 -10.36
N GLY A 38 -24.05 -0.69 -9.38
CA GLY A 38 -23.65 0.68 -9.02
C GLY A 38 -22.77 0.73 -7.78
N TYR A 39 -22.23 1.91 -7.49
CA TYR A 39 -21.50 2.14 -6.24
C TYR A 39 -22.47 2.27 -5.08
N GLU A 40 -22.11 1.68 -3.94
CA GLU A 40 -22.80 1.83 -2.67
C GLU A 40 -21.84 2.35 -1.61
N GLU A 41 -22.34 3.29 -0.79
CA GLU A 41 -21.61 3.86 0.33
C GLU A 41 -21.82 3.01 1.59
N VAL A 42 -20.80 2.92 2.43
CA VAL A 42 -20.79 2.17 3.68
C VAL A 42 -19.86 2.85 4.69
N THR A 43 -20.16 2.75 5.98
CA THR A 43 -19.22 3.13 7.04
C THR A 43 -18.60 1.87 7.65
N LEU A 44 -17.28 1.75 7.55
CA LEU A 44 -16.53 0.65 8.13
C LEU A 44 -16.10 1.00 9.55
N LEU A 45 -16.32 0.09 10.49
CA LEU A 45 -15.77 0.18 11.85
C LEU A 45 -14.46 -0.62 11.89
N LEU A 46 -13.34 0.09 11.97
CA LEU A 46 -12.00 -0.49 11.86
C LEU A 46 -11.22 -0.23 13.17
N PRO A 47 -11.03 -1.24 14.03
CA PRO A 47 -10.17 -1.10 15.20
C PRO A 47 -8.75 -0.72 14.77
N VAL A 48 -8.18 0.32 15.38
CA VAL A 48 -6.94 0.96 14.94
C VAL A 48 -5.77 -0.02 15.05
N GLU A 49 -5.68 -0.75 16.16
CA GLU A 49 -4.66 -1.78 16.39
C GLU A 49 -4.78 -3.00 15.48
N LYS A 50 -5.96 -3.23 14.89
CA LYS A 50 -6.20 -4.28 13.89
C LYS A 50 -6.12 -3.78 12.44
N THR A 51 -5.67 -2.55 12.23
CA THR A 51 -5.60 -1.92 10.91
C THR A 51 -4.17 -1.47 10.59
N ALA A 52 -3.74 -1.67 9.35
CA ALA A 52 -2.48 -1.13 8.86
C ALA A 52 -2.68 -0.27 7.62
N LEU A 53 -1.91 0.82 7.54
CA LEU A 53 -1.75 1.64 6.35
C LEU A 53 -0.57 1.10 5.53
N ILE A 54 -0.79 0.84 4.24
CA ILE A 54 0.20 0.26 3.32
C ILE A 54 0.63 1.31 2.30
N GLY A 55 1.93 1.63 2.26
CA GLY A 55 2.54 2.35 1.16
C GLY A 55 3.20 1.37 0.20
N LEU A 56 2.59 1.14 -0.97
CA LEU A 56 3.04 0.14 -1.94
C LEU A 56 3.81 0.77 -3.11
N HIS A 57 5.07 0.35 -3.31
CA HIS A 57 5.91 0.73 -4.46
C HIS A 57 6.05 2.25 -4.63
N CYS A 58 6.27 2.96 -3.54
CA CYS A 58 6.46 4.41 -3.55
C CYS A 58 7.88 4.77 -3.98
N TRP A 59 8.19 4.58 -5.26
CA TRP A 59 9.53 4.75 -5.82
C TRP A 59 9.93 6.22 -6.02
N ASN A 60 11.23 6.49 -5.94
CA ASN A 60 11.80 7.84 -6.01
C ASN A 60 11.98 8.39 -7.44
N ILE A 61 11.70 7.62 -8.50
CA ILE A 61 11.78 8.17 -9.85
C ILE A 61 10.75 9.29 -10.05
N GLY A 62 11.22 10.48 -10.46
CA GLY A 62 10.38 11.68 -10.52
C GLY A 62 10.35 12.50 -9.22
N CYS A 63 10.95 12.02 -8.14
CA CYS A 63 11.17 12.77 -6.90
C CYS A 63 12.53 13.50 -6.93
N PRO A 64 12.74 14.52 -6.06
CA PRO A 64 14.02 15.21 -5.95
C PRO A 64 15.20 14.30 -5.56
N ASP A 65 14.95 13.23 -4.80
CA ASP A 65 15.92 12.21 -4.38
C ASP A 65 16.04 11.03 -5.37
N GLY A 66 15.39 11.15 -6.53
CA GLY A 66 15.34 10.14 -7.58
C GLY A 66 16.50 10.17 -8.57
N PRO A 67 16.73 9.07 -9.30
CA PRO A 67 17.52 9.12 -10.52
C PRO A 67 16.81 10.01 -11.56
N PRO A 68 17.57 10.63 -12.50
CA PRO A 68 16.97 11.38 -13.59
C PRO A 68 16.08 10.48 -14.45
N THR A 69 14.99 11.03 -14.97
CA THR A 69 14.17 10.32 -15.96
C THR A 69 14.89 10.25 -17.31
N ASP A 70 14.68 9.18 -18.05
CA ASP A 70 15.23 9.00 -19.40
C ASP A 70 14.10 8.61 -20.36
N ALA A 71 13.88 9.43 -21.39
CA ALA A 71 12.81 9.24 -22.37
C ALA A 71 12.99 7.99 -23.26
N ASN A 72 14.17 7.36 -23.24
CA ASN A 72 14.42 6.10 -23.94
C ASN A 72 13.93 4.88 -23.16
N TYR A 73 13.46 5.06 -21.92
CA TYR A 73 13.06 3.97 -21.04
C TYR A 73 11.68 4.21 -20.41
N CYS A 74 10.84 3.17 -20.40
CA CYS A 74 9.53 3.19 -19.75
C CYS A 74 9.66 2.67 -18.31
N VAL A 75 10.12 3.55 -17.40
CA VAL A 75 10.40 3.24 -15.98
C VAL A 75 9.30 3.76 -15.06
N GLY A 76 9.03 3.05 -13.97
CA GLY A 76 8.11 3.49 -12.91
C GLY A 76 6.68 3.61 -13.43
N MET A 77 6.17 4.84 -13.51
CA MET A 77 4.83 5.13 -14.04
C MET A 77 4.78 5.18 -15.59
N GLY A 78 5.91 4.91 -16.25
CA GLY A 78 6.03 4.77 -17.70
C GLY A 78 6.10 6.07 -18.49
N TRP A 79 5.28 7.06 -18.14
CA TRP A 79 5.24 8.36 -18.82
C TRP A 79 5.49 9.54 -17.87
N PRO A 80 5.92 10.72 -18.38
CA PRO A 80 6.25 11.87 -17.56
C PRO A 80 5.09 12.37 -16.69
N GLN A 81 3.88 12.46 -17.24
CA GLN A 81 2.71 13.00 -16.53
C GLN A 81 2.34 12.17 -15.27
N PRO A 82 2.14 10.84 -15.36
CA PRO A 82 1.87 10.04 -14.16
C PRO A 82 3.09 9.92 -13.24
N THR A 83 4.32 10.09 -13.73
CA THR A 83 5.52 10.14 -12.89
C THR A 83 5.53 11.38 -11.99
N VAL A 84 5.24 12.56 -12.56
CA VAL A 84 5.08 13.81 -11.80
C VAL A 84 3.90 13.71 -10.82
N GLU A 85 2.79 13.11 -11.26
CA GLU A 85 1.65 12.91 -10.38
C GLU A 85 1.96 11.98 -9.20
N ALA A 86 2.69 10.88 -9.41
CA ALA A 86 3.08 9.99 -8.33
C ALA A 86 3.93 10.72 -7.27
N ALA A 87 4.86 11.57 -7.70
CA ALA A 87 5.63 12.44 -6.79
C ALA A 87 4.73 13.39 -5.99
N ARG A 88 3.76 14.04 -6.66
CA ARG A 88 2.76 14.90 -5.98
C ARG A 88 1.93 14.11 -4.97
N ILE A 89 1.37 12.97 -5.36
CA ILE A 89 0.57 12.11 -4.48
C ILE A 89 1.37 11.65 -3.26
N MET A 90 2.65 11.30 -3.43
CA MET A 90 3.52 10.95 -2.30
C MET A 90 3.64 12.09 -1.28
N ALA A 91 3.86 13.31 -1.77
CA ALA A 91 4.04 14.48 -0.92
C ALA A 91 2.74 14.98 -0.28
N GLU A 92 1.64 15.01 -1.05
CA GLU A 92 0.40 15.67 -0.64
C GLU A 92 -0.62 14.73 0.00
N VAL A 93 -0.50 13.41 -0.22
CA VAL A 93 -1.47 12.41 0.27
C VAL A 93 -0.78 11.34 1.10
N ILE A 94 0.20 10.63 0.54
CA ILE A 94 0.76 9.42 1.19
C ILE A 94 1.50 9.78 2.47
N ARG A 95 2.43 10.74 2.42
CA ARG A 95 3.17 11.17 3.62
C ARG A 95 2.21 11.68 4.71
N PRO A 96 1.28 12.63 4.44
CA PRO A 96 0.30 13.06 5.42
C PRO A 96 -0.56 11.91 5.99
N ALA A 97 -0.99 10.95 5.16
CA ALA A 97 -1.75 9.79 5.63
C ALA A 97 -0.93 8.88 6.56
N MET A 98 0.35 8.65 6.26
CA MET A 98 1.26 7.92 7.16
C MET A 98 1.40 8.63 8.51
N ASP A 99 1.50 9.95 8.52
CA ASP A 99 1.61 10.74 9.76
C ASP A 99 0.34 10.67 10.60
N LEU A 100 -0.82 10.71 9.95
CA LEU A 100 -2.10 10.52 10.61
C LEU A 100 -2.26 9.12 11.19
N ALA A 101 -1.90 8.08 10.44
CA ALA A 101 -1.88 6.70 10.95
C ALA A 101 -1.00 6.57 12.19
N ARG A 102 0.23 7.08 12.14
CA ARG A 102 1.16 7.11 13.30
C ARG A 102 0.56 7.82 14.51
N SER A 103 -0.11 8.95 14.29
CA SER A 103 -0.66 9.79 15.39
C SER A 103 -1.71 9.07 16.26
N VAL A 104 -2.38 8.05 15.72
CA VAL A 104 -3.37 7.25 16.44
C VAL A 104 -2.85 5.87 16.86
N GLY A 105 -1.62 5.52 16.45
CA GLY A 105 -0.99 4.23 16.73
C GLY A 105 -1.33 3.13 15.72
N MET A 106 -1.85 3.49 14.54
CA MET A 106 -2.07 2.55 13.44
C MET A 106 -0.73 2.10 12.85
N ALA A 107 -0.59 0.81 12.54
CA ALA A 107 0.63 0.30 11.91
C ALA A 107 0.81 0.91 10.50
N VAL A 108 2.04 1.30 10.16
CA VAL A 108 2.40 1.74 8.81
C VAL A 108 3.39 0.72 8.24
N CYS A 109 3.06 0.12 7.09
CA CYS A 109 3.91 -0.87 6.43
C CYS A 109 4.31 -0.42 5.03
N HIS A 110 5.53 -0.79 4.65
CA HIS A 110 6.17 -0.35 3.42
C HIS A 110 6.43 -1.56 2.54
N VAL A 111 5.76 -1.62 1.39
CA VAL A 111 5.93 -2.72 0.44
C VAL A 111 6.76 -2.25 -0.75
N GLU A 112 7.76 -3.05 -1.12
CA GLU A 112 8.51 -2.92 -2.36
C GLU A 112 8.35 -4.15 -3.24
N THR A 113 8.69 -3.96 -4.50
CA THR A 113 8.76 -5.05 -5.46
C THR A 113 9.98 -5.94 -5.18
N ASP A 114 9.77 -7.25 -5.32
CA ASP A 114 10.78 -8.27 -5.05
C ASP A 114 12.12 -8.08 -5.80
N TRP A 115 12.13 -7.59 -7.05
CA TRP A 115 13.37 -7.36 -7.80
C TRP A 115 14.27 -6.26 -7.23
N MET A 116 13.77 -5.43 -6.31
CA MET A 116 14.58 -4.43 -5.60
C MET A 116 15.30 -5.00 -4.37
N ASP A 117 15.00 -6.22 -3.93
CA ASP A 117 15.53 -6.79 -2.69
C ASP A 117 17.07 -6.72 -2.59
N ARG A 118 17.79 -7.03 -3.68
CA ARG A 118 19.26 -6.97 -3.78
C ARG A 118 19.83 -5.57 -3.58
N LYS A 119 19.01 -4.52 -3.66
CA LYS A 119 19.43 -3.13 -3.39
C LYS A 119 19.49 -2.81 -1.90
N TYR A 120 19.00 -3.70 -1.04
CA TYR A 120 18.93 -3.55 0.41
C TYR A 120 19.76 -4.65 1.07
N PRO A 121 21.02 -4.37 1.48
CA PRO A 121 21.95 -5.40 1.96
C PRO A 121 21.49 -6.20 3.19
N HIS A 122 20.54 -5.67 3.96
CA HIS A 122 19.97 -6.31 5.15
C HIS A 122 18.78 -7.23 4.82
N ILE A 123 18.37 -7.29 3.56
CA ILE A 123 17.28 -8.16 3.10
C ILE A 123 17.91 -9.34 2.37
N GLU A 124 17.62 -10.55 2.85
CA GLU A 124 18.00 -11.77 2.16
C GLU A 124 17.18 -11.89 0.86
N SER A 125 17.87 -11.83 -0.28
CA SER A 125 17.21 -11.98 -1.58
C SER A 125 16.75 -13.42 -1.78
N ARG A 126 15.48 -13.60 -2.15
CA ARG A 126 14.88 -14.92 -2.46
C ARG A 126 14.75 -15.16 -3.95
N ARG A 127 15.24 -14.23 -4.78
CA ARG A 127 15.21 -14.35 -6.24
C ARG A 127 16.32 -15.28 -6.71
N SER A 128 16.01 -16.12 -7.69
CA SER A 128 17.00 -17.02 -8.28
C SER A 128 18.09 -16.24 -9.05
N ASP A 129 19.35 -16.65 -8.86
CA ASP A 129 20.52 -16.07 -9.55
C ASP A 129 20.75 -16.66 -10.95
N GLY A 130 20.00 -17.70 -11.31
CA GLY A 130 20.13 -18.34 -12.61
C GLY A 130 19.58 -17.45 -13.73
N PRO A 131 20.24 -17.38 -14.90
CA PRO A 131 19.61 -16.79 -16.06
C PRO A 131 18.37 -17.62 -16.39
N ALA A 132 17.18 -17.11 -16.05
CA ALA A 132 15.98 -17.59 -16.71
C ALA A 132 16.25 -17.39 -18.20
N SER A 133 16.30 -18.47 -18.99
CA SER A 133 16.40 -18.33 -20.43
C SER A 133 15.11 -17.65 -20.90
N VAL A 134 15.14 -16.32 -20.99
CA VAL A 134 13.99 -15.55 -21.46
C VAL A 134 13.83 -15.89 -22.94
N HIS A 135 12.67 -16.46 -23.28
CA HIS A 135 12.34 -16.77 -24.67
C HIS A 135 12.59 -15.54 -25.56
N PRO A 136 13.22 -15.66 -26.75
CA PRO A 136 13.61 -14.51 -27.57
C PRO A 136 12.48 -13.52 -27.83
N VAL A 137 11.27 -14.02 -28.14
CA VAL A 137 10.08 -13.17 -28.34
C VAL A 137 9.74 -12.37 -27.08
N ARG A 138 9.88 -12.95 -25.88
CA ARG A 138 9.62 -12.23 -24.62
C ARG A 138 10.66 -11.14 -24.39
N ARG A 139 11.93 -11.40 -24.73
CA ARG A 139 13.00 -10.39 -24.66
C ARG A 139 12.70 -9.23 -25.60
N GLU A 140 12.39 -9.50 -26.87
CA GLU A 140 12.07 -8.47 -27.86
C GLU A 140 10.88 -7.60 -27.42
N LEU A 141 9.80 -8.23 -26.94
CA LEU A 141 8.63 -7.50 -26.43
C LEU A 141 8.97 -6.63 -25.21
N PHE A 142 9.81 -7.14 -24.31
CA PHE A 142 10.25 -6.42 -23.12
C PHE A 142 11.12 -5.20 -23.49
N GLU A 143 12.11 -5.39 -24.37
CA GLU A 143 12.97 -4.32 -24.86
C GLU A 143 12.16 -3.26 -25.63
N ARG A 144 11.18 -3.67 -26.43
CA ARG A 144 10.29 -2.75 -27.13
C ARG A 144 9.40 -1.95 -26.17
N ALA A 145 8.93 -2.57 -25.10
CA ALA A 145 8.03 -1.93 -24.13
C ALA A 145 8.78 -1.00 -23.16
N HIS A 146 10.00 -1.38 -22.76
CA HIS A 146 10.71 -0.76 -21.65
C HIS A 146 12.03 -0.09 -22.02
N GLY A 147 12.63 -0.45 -23.17
CA GLY A 147 13.95 -0.04 -23.60
C GLY A 147 14.97 -1.17 -23.52
N VAL A 148 16.05 -1.06 -24.31
CA VAL A 148 17.10 -2.08 -24.41
C VAL A 148 17.96 -2.11 -23.14
N ASP A 149 18.22 -3.31 -22.61
CA ASP A 149 18.93 -3.54 -21.34
C ASP A 149 18.29 -2.78 -20.16
N TYR A 150 16.95 -2.78 -20.10
CA TYR A 150 16.19 -1.98 -19.15
C TYR A 150 16.59 -2.18 -17.68
N MET A 151 16.97 -3.38 -17.25
CA MET A 151 17.32 -3.62 -15.85
C MET A 151 18.67 -3.01 -15.46
N GLU A 152 19.60 -2.90 -16.42
CA GLU A 152 20.99 -2.51 -16.20
C GLU A 152 21.26 -1.06 -16.58
N ARG A 153 20.61 -0.55 -17.64
CA ARG A 153 20.93 0.75 -18.25
C ARG A 153 19.89 1.83 -18.03
N SER A 154 18.69 1.47 -17.61
CA SER A 154 17.64 2.47 -17.33
C SER A 154 17.78 3.05 -15.91
N PRO A 155 17.11 4.18 -15.63
CA PRO A 155 16.98 4.73 -14.27
C PRO A 155 16.47 3.72 -13.22
N LEU A 156 15.81 2.64 -13.65
CA LEU A 156 15.40 1.54 -12.77
C LEU A 156 16.56 0.98 -11.94
N ALA A 157 17.78 0.94 -12.47
CA ALA A 157 18.96 0.38 -11.80
C ALA A 157 19.28 1.12 -10.49
N GLU A 158 19.03 2.43 -10.44
CA GLU A 158 19.33 3.29 -9.29
C GLU A 158 18.08 3.62 -8.46
N MET A 159 16.88 3.40 -9.02
CA MET A 159 15.60 3.66 -8.35
C MET A 159 15.45 2.90 -7.01
N ARG A 160 14.92 3.59 -6.01
CA ARG A 160 14.66 3.10 -4.63
C ARG A 160 13.31 3.62 -4.15
N ARG A 161 12.94 3.32 -2.90
CA ARG A 161 11.83 4.03 -2.22
C ARG A 161 12.15 5.52 -2.12
N ALA A 162 11.15 6.37 -2.32
CA ALA A 162 11.27 7.82 -2.09
C ALA A 162 11.51 8.15 -0.62
N GLU A 163 12.49 9.02 -0.37
CA GLU A 163 12.88 9.46 0.97
C GLU A 163 11.69 10.05 1.74
N ILE A 164 10.85 10.84 1.07
CA ILE A 164 9.68 11.50 1.67
C ILE A 164 8.68 10.52 2.32
N VAL A 165 8.61 9.27 1.86
CA VAL A 165 7.72 8.22 2.40
C VAL A 165 8.49 7.02 2.92
N SER A 166 9.73 7.26 3.37
CA SER A 166 10.55 6.22 3.98
C SER A 166 9.97 5.73 5.33
N PRO A 167 10.29 4.49 5.71
CA PRO A 167 9.99 3.96 7.04
C PRO A 167 10.52 4.87 8.15
N VAL A 168 9.76 4.97 9.24
CA VAL A 168 10.16 5.68 10.46
C VAL A 168 10.26 4.68 11.61
N GLY A 169 11.37 4.70 12.35
CA GLY A 169 11.61 3.77 13.46
C GLY A 169 11.62 2.31 12.98
N ASP A 170 10.84 1.46 13.65
CA ASP A 170 10.78 0.01 13.40
C ASP A 170 9.64 -0.39 12.43
N GLU A 171 9.17 0.53 11.59
CA GLU A 171 8.18 0.24 10.55
C GLU A 171 8.73 -0.78 9.53
N PRO A 172 7.97 -1.83 9.18
CA PRO A 172 8.46 -2.88 8.31
C PRO A 172 8.61 -2.38 6.86
N LEU A 173 9.75 -2.70 6.25
CA LEU A 173 10.00 -2.63 4.81
C LEU A 173 10.12 -4.05 4.26
N VAL A 174 9.14 -4.47 3.45
CA VAL A 174 9.00 -5.86 2.98
C VAL A 174 8.90 -5.94 1.47
N PHE A 175 9.34 -7.07 0.93
CA PHE A 175 9.46 -7.34 -0.52
C PHE A 175 8.61 -8.53 -0.99
N TYR A 176 8.07 -9.29 -0.02
CA TYR A 176 7.39 -10.56 -0.23
C TYR A 176 6.11 -10.61 0.60
N SER A 177 5.04 -11.16 0.02
CA SER A 177 3.71 -11.20 0.63
C SER A 177 3.66 -12.07 1.88
N ASP A 178 4.47 -13.12 1.96
CA ASP A 178 4.56 -14.01 3.13
C ASP A 178 5.22 -13.29 4.31
N THR A 179 6.32 -12.56 4.08
CA THR A 179 6.96 -11.72 5.10
C THR A 179 6.01 -10.63 5.61
N LEU A 180 5.22 -10.02 4.72
CA LEU A 180 4.16 -9.09 5.13
C LEU A 180 3.10 -9.80 5.98
N ASP A 181 2.60 -10.95 5.55
CA ASP A 181 1.59 -11.74 6.28
C ASP A 181 2.06 -12.15 7.68
N GLU A 182 3.31 -12.58 7.83
CA GLU A 182 3.90 -12.92 9.13
C GLU A 182 3.88 -11.73 10.09
N PHE A 183 4.31 -10.55 9.62
CA PHE A 183 4.27 -9.32 10.42
C PHE A 183 2.84 -8.96 10.83
N LEU A 184 1.91 -8.99 9.88
CA LEU A 184 0.51 -8.60 10.09
C LEU A 184 -0.19 -9.55 11.08
N ARG A 185 -0.03 -10.87 10.90
CA ARG A 185 -0.57 -11.89 11.81
C ARG A 185 0.03 -11.77 13.21
N GLY A 186 1.33 -11.52 13.31
CA GLY A 186 2.02 -11.32 14.59
C GLY A 186 1.47 -10.14 15.40
N ARG A 187 0.81 -9.17 14.74
CA ARG A 187 0.17 -8.00 15.38
C ARG A 187 -1.35 -8.09 15.44
N GLY A 188 -1.96 -9.18 14.96
CA GLY A 188 -3.42 -9.32 14.90
C GLY A 188 -4.10 -8.34 13.94
N ILE A 189 -3.38 -7.88 12.91
CA ILE A 189 -3.95 -6.97 11.90
C ILE A 189 -4.90 -7.77 11.00
N GLU A 190 -6.06 -7.20 10.70
CA GLU A 190 -7.13 -7.81 9.91
C GLU A 190 -7.50 -6.95 8.68
N THR A 191 -7.24 -5.63 8.73
CA THR A 191 -7.57 -4.68 7.66
C THR A 191 -6.34 -3.94 7.14
N LEU A 192 -6.24 -3.80 5.82
CA LEU A 192 -5.18 -3.08 5.12
C LEU A 192 -5.75 -1.92 4.30
N ILE A 193 -5.29 -0.70 4.56
CA ILE A 193 -5.64 0.51 3.82
C ILE A 193 -4.48 0.87 2.89
N TYR A 194 -4.68 0.75 1.59
CA TYR A 194 -3.66 0.90 0.55
C TYR A 194 -3.57 2.32 0.00
N MET A 195 -2.33 2.73 -0.21
CA MET A 195 -1.89 3.80 -1.11
C MET A 195 -0.65 3.32 -1.87
N GLY A 196 -0.21 4.10 -2.85
CA GLY A 196 0.98 3.79 -3.64
C GLY A 196 0.63 3.49 -5.09
N PHE A 197 1.48 2.74 -5.80
CA PHE A 197 1.42 2.71 -7.27
C PHE A 197 1.76 1.35 -7.87
N ALA A 198 1.32 1.02 -9.09
CA ALA A 198 0.30 1.71 -9.87
C ALA A 198 -1.09 1.10 -9.60
N THR A 199 -2.14 1.92 -9.71
CA THR A 199 -3.54 1.52 -9.42
C THR A 199 -4.00 0.29 -10.19
N ASP A 200 -3.69 0.22 -11.48
CA ASP A 200 -4.14 -0.79 -12.44
C ASP A 200 -3.22 -2.03 -12.51
N MET A 201 -2.09 -1.98 -11.81
CA MET A 201 -1.08 -3.02 -11.82
C MET A 201 -0.75 -3.50 -10.40
N CYS A 202 0.26 -2.89 -9.78
CA CYS A 202 0.89 -3.42 -8.57
C CYS A 202 -0.07 -3.41 -7.37
N LEU A 203 -0.89 -2.36 -7.23
CA LEU A 203 -1.87 -2.26 -6.16
C LEU A 203 -2.86 -3.43 -6.20
N LEU A 204 -3.22 -3.90 -7.39
CA LEU A 204 -4.11 -5.06 -7.57
C LEU A 204 -3.40 -6.38 -7.28
N GLY A 205 -2.16 -6.58 -7.71
CA GLY A 205 -1.60 -7.93 -7.79
C GLY A 205 -0.09 -8.10 -7.73
N ALA A 206 0.69 -7.09 -7.32
CA ALA A 206 2.08 -7.33 -6.96
C ALA A 206 2.19 -8.13 -5.65
N GLU A 207 3.41 -8.55 -5.29
CA GLU A 207 3.71 -9.00 -3.93
C GLU A 207 3.26 -7.94 -2.91
N GLY A 208 2.57 -8.37 -1.86
CA GLY A 208 1.93 -7.49 -0.88
C GLY A 208 0.73 -6.69 -1.41
N GLY A 209 0.34 -6.84 -2.68
CA GLY A 209 -0.83 -6.21 -3.29
C GLY A 209 -2.16 -6.87 -2.89
N ALA A 210 -3.28 -6.19 -3.19
CA ALA A 210 -4.57 -6.53 -2.62
C ALA A 210 -5.09 -7.93 -2.96
N ARG A 211 -4.87 -8.48 -4.16
CA ARG A 211 -5.23 -9.88 -4.47
C ARG A 211 -4.51 -10.88 -3.59
N HIS A 212 -3.21 -10.68 -3.38
CA HIS A 212 -2.39 -11.57 -2.56
C HIS A 212 -2.80 -11.51 -1.09
N MET A 213 -3.15 -10.32 -0.59
CA MET A 213 -3.54 -10.16 0.82
C MET A 213 -5.00 -10.55 1.06
N LEU A 214 -5.92 -10.26 0.15
CA LEU A 214 -7.29 -10.76 0.24
C LEU A 214 -7.33 -12.29 0.27
N ALA A 215 -6.53 -12.96 -0.57
CA ALA A 215 -6.43 -14.43 -0.57
C ALA A 215 -5.91 -15.00 0.77
N ARG A 216 -5.25 -14.18 1.60
CA ARG A 216 -4.78 -14.53 2.95
C ARG A 216 -5.77 -14.16 4.06
N GLY A 217 -6.91 -13.55 3.72
CA GLY A 217 -8.00 -13.24 4.64
C GLY A 217 -8.07 -11.78 5.09
N TYR A 218 -7.23 -10.88 4.57
CA TYR A 218 -7.26 -9.48 4.94
C TYR A 218 -8.39 -8.71 4.23
N ARG A 219 -9.08 -7.85 4.97
CA ARG A 219 -9.94 -6.83 4.36
C ARG A 219 -9.06 -5.78 3.70
N CYS A 220 -9.35 -5.42 2.46
CA CYS A 220 -8.61 -4.40 1.72
C CYS A 220 -9.46 -3.14 1.52
N VAL A 221 -8.86 -1.98 1.71
CA VAL A 221 -9.42 -0.66 1.40
C VAL A 221 -8.39 0.12 0.58
N VAL A 222 -8.78 0.89 -0.43
CA VAL A 222 -7.88 1.77 -1.18
C VAL A 222 -8.23 3.24 -0.93
N ILE A 223 -7.21 4.08 -0.71
CA ILE A 223 -7.37 5.53 -0.74
C ILE A 223 -7.28 5.97 -2.21
N ARG A 224 -8.43 6.30 -2.80
CA ARG A 224 -8.63 6.49 -4.26
C ARG A 224 -7.76 7.60 -4.86
N ASP A 225 -7.54 8.67 -4.10
CA ASP A 225 -6.69 9.82 -4.43
C ASP A 225 -5.24 9.65 -3.93
N GLY A 226 -4.91 8.50 -3.32
CA GLY A 226 -3.57 8.11 -2.89
C GLY A 226 -2.84 7.20 -3.88
N THR A 227 -3.27 7.16 -5.15
CA THR A 227 -2.72 6.31 -6.21
C THR A 227 -2.94 6.93 -7.59
N VAL A 228 -2.15 6.49 -8.57
CA VAL A 228 -2.34 6.77 -10.00
C VAL A 228 -1.97 5.53 -10.82
N GLY A 229 -2.66 5.31 -11.93
CA GLY A 229 -2.38 4.22 -12.87
C GLY A 229 -1.22 4.53 -13.82
N VAL A 230 -0.79 3.52 -14.57
CA VAL A 230 0.17 3.67 -15.68
C VAL A 230 -0.56 4.26 -16.89
N GLU A 231 -0.62 5.60 -16.94
CA GLU A 231 -1.37 6.34 -17.96
C GLU A 231 -0.47 6.77 -19.13
N SER A 232 -0.91 6.51 -20.36
CA SER A 232 -0.28 7.13 -21.53
C SER A 232 -0.66 8.61 -21.61
N PRO A 233 0.00 9.42 -22.46
CA PRO A 233 -0.36 10.82 -22.65
C PRO A 233 -1.83 11.03 -23.06
N ASP A 234 -2.40 10.06 -23.79
CA ASP A 234 -3.79 10.12 -24.26
C ASP A 234 -4.79 9.73 -23.18
N THR A 235 -4.41 8.88 -22.22
CA THR A 235 -5.33 8.39 -21.17
C THR A 235 -5.22 9.18 -19.87
N PHE A 236 -4.09 9.85 -19.64
CA PHE A 236 -3.83 10.62 -18.42
C PHE A 236 -4.87 11.71 -18.14
N PRO A 237 -5.34 12.52 -19.11
CA PRO A 237 -6.31 13.57 -18.84
C PRO A 237 -7.62 13.05 -18.24
N GLN A 238 -8.06 11.86 -18.64
CA GLN A 238 -9.29 11.21 -18.14
C GLN A 238 -9.02 10.15 -17.07
N ARG A 239 -7.75 9.89 -16.74
CA ARG A 239 -7.32 8.91 -15.73
C ARG A 239 -7.89 7.52 -15.98
N LEU A 240 -7.89 7.06 -17.23
CA LEU A 240 -8.62 5.83 -17.61
C LEU A 240 -8.08 4.59 -16.90
N ALA A 241 -6.75 4.41 -16.87
CA ALA A 241 -6.14 3.26 -16.20
C ALA A 241 -6.39 3.33 -14.68
N THR A 242 -6.23 4.51 -14.10
CA THR A 242 -6.49 4.78 -12.68
C THR A 242 -7.93 4.42 -12.31
N ASN A 243 -8.90 4.98 -13.03
CA ASN A 243 -10.33 4.81 -12.75
C ASN A 243 -10.77 3.35 -12.93
N TYR A 244 -10.26 2.66 -13.95
CA TYR A 244 -10.61 1.27 -14.17
C TYR A 244 -9.93 0.33 -13.16
N GLY A 245 -8.69 0.62 -12.76
CA GLY A 245 -8.02 -0.08 -11.66
C GLY A 245 -8.78 0.05 -10.34
N LEU A 246 -9.21 1.27 -9.98
CA LEU A 246 -10.07 1.50 -8.81
C LEU A 246 -11.40 0.74 -8.93
N HIS A 247 -12.03 0.76 -10.09
CA HIS A 247 -13.27 0.03 -10.32
C HIS A 247 -13.10 -1.48 -10.08
N ILE A 248 -12.02 -2.09 -10.60
CA ILE A 248 -11.71 -3.51 -10.35
C ILE A 248 -11.50 -3.76 -8.86
N PHE A 249 -10.77 -2.86 -8.17
CA PHE A 249 -10.53 -2.98 -6.73
C PHE A 249 -11.85 -2.95 -5.94
N GLU A 250 -12.66 -1.92 -6.16
CA GLU A 250 -13.93 -1.69 -5.46
C GLU A 250 -15.00 -2.74 -5.81
N TRP A 251 -14.87 -3.40 -6.96
CA TRP A 251 -15.76 -4.48 -7.38
C TRP A 251 -15.36 -5.84 -6.79
N THR A 252 -14.06 -6.15 -6.75
CA THR A 252 -13.60 -7.53 -6.53
C THR A 252 -12.68 -7.73 -5.33
N LEU A 253 -12.04 -6.66 -4.83
CA LEU A 253 -10.98 -6.77 -3.83
C LEU A 253 -11.32 -6.14 -2.49
N GLY A 254 -12.17 -5.11 -2.47
CA GLY A 254 -12.49 -4.42 -1.23
C GLY A 254 -13.24 -3.12 -1.43
N HIS A 255 -12.97 -2.15 -0.57
CA HIS A 255 -13.64 -0.85 -0.55
C HIS A 255 -12.70 0.28 -0.98
N GLY A 256 -13.25 1.44 -1.33
CA GLY A 256 -12.49 2.66 -1.60
C GLY A 256 -12.95 3.82 -0.73
N CYS A 257 -12.00 4.59 -0.18
CA CYS A 257 -12.25 5.87 0.47
C CYS A 257 -11.38 6.96 -0.17
N THR A 258 -11.57 8.23 0.20
CA THR A 258 -10.62 9.30 -0.14
C THR A 258 -9.70 9.60 1.04
N PHE A 259 -8.63 10.35 0.78
CA PHE A 259 -7.75 10.84 1.83
C PHE A 259 -8.53 11.72 2.81
N ALA A 260 -9.40 12.61 2.31
CA ALA A 260 -10.25 13.43 3.17
C ALA A 260 -11.16 12.60 4.10
N GLN A 261 -11.75 11.50 3.60
CA GLN A 261 -12.54 10.58 4.43
C GLN A 261 -11.66 9.91 5.50
N PHE A 262 -10.46 9.47 5.14
CA PHE A 262 -9.49 8.92 6.09
C PHE A 262 -9.07 9.93 7.16
N GLN A 263 -8.78 11.18 6.77
CA GLN A 263 -8.44 12.28 7.67
C GLN A 263 -9.55 12.54 8.68
N GLN A 264 -10.80 12.59 8.21
CA GLN A 264 -11.97 12.82 9.05
C GLN A 264 -12.15 11.69 10.08
N ALA A 265 -11.97 10.44 9.64
CA ALA A 265 -12.07 9.28 10.52
C ALA A 265 -10.96 9.27 11.59
N VAL A 266 -9.72 9.59 11.23
CA VAL A 266 -8.60 9.70 12.19
C VAL A 266 -8.85 10.82 13.20
N LYS A 267 -9.37 11.96 12.73
CA LYS A 267 -9.70 13.09 13.60
C LYS A 267 -10.74 12.71 14.66
N GLN A 268 -11.78 11.96 14.31
CA GLN A 268 -12.77 11.47 15.27
C GLN A 268 -12.12 10.62 16.37
N VAL A 269 -11.20 9.71 16.00
CA VAL A 269 -10.43 8.91 16.98
C VAL A 269 -9.59 9.79 17.92
N GLN A 270 -9.06 10.92 17.44
CA GLN A 270 -8.28 11.85 18.27
C GLN A 270 -9.18 12.68 19.20
N ASP A 271 -10.35 13.11 18.71
CA ASP A 271 -11.32 13.88 19.49
C ASP A 271 -11.91 13.01 20.62
N ASP A 272 -12.18 11.73 20.36
CA ASP A 272 -12.65 10.75 21.36
C ASP A 272 -11.61 10.47 22.48
N ARG A 273 -10.33 10.75 22.25
CA ARG A 273 -9.27 10.67 23.29
C ARG A 273 -9.20 11.91 24.18
N SER A 274 -9.79 13.02 23.74
CA SER A 274 -9.70 14.32 24.42
C SER A 274 -10.89 14.59 25.35
N ASN A 275 -11.92 13.74 25.28
CA ASN A 275 -13.08 13.70 26.18
C ASN A 275 -12.94 12.59 27.22
#